data_AF-A0A7C7K5E5-F1
#
_entry.id   AF-A0A7C7K5E5-F1
#
_cell.length_a   1.000
_cell.length_b   1.000
_cell.length_c   1.000
_cell.angle_alpha   90.00
_cell.angle_beta   90.00
_cell.angle_gamma   90.00
#
_symmetry.space_group_name_H-M   'P 1'
#
loop_
_entity.id
_entity.type
_entity.pdbx_description
1 polymer ?
#
loop_
_entity_poly.entity_id
_entity_poly.type
_entity_poly.pdbx_seq_one_letter_code
_entity_poly.pdbx_strand_id
1 'polypeptide(L)'
;MDISTLILMFTGLSLGMLHAFDADHIMAVTSLSAKRSSPRQIAFFCGRWALGHGATVLLLAILFIVFDWHLSEQASLWAERFIGVLLLSVGLFLAYRFIHPNAGLKITTHQHADGTKHTHIVEVSKPHRSHLPVSVGIVHGVAGSGPLLAVLPALIAKSSSLGILYVVLFSIGVLLSMLCFGLLLGFTQSLLYDRSETLFRYAKGILGLATALLGFVWLKGTF
;
A
#
# COMPACT_ATOMS: atom_id res chain seq x y z
N MET A 1 12.59 26.72 21.15
CA MET A 1 12.79 25.85 19.97
C MET A 1 13.54 26.67 18.95
N ASP A 2 14.70 26.22 18.50
CA ASP A 2 15.49 26.94 17.50
C ASP A 2 14.93 26.71 16.09
N ILE A 3 15.33 27.56 15.15
CA ILE A 3 14.86 27.51 13.76
C ILE A 3 15.21 26.17 13.11
N SER A 4 16.37 25.61 13.43
CA SER A 4 16.84 24.31 12.92
C SER A 4 15.90 23.17 13.30
N THR A 5 15.43 23.11 14.55
CA THR A 5 14.46 22.10 14.98
C THR A 5 13.12 22.26 14.27
N LEU A 6 12.65 23.51 14.08
CA LEU A 6 11.40 23.77 13.36
C LEU A 6 11.48 23.30 11.90
N ILE A 7 12.59 23.61 11.22
CA ILE A 7 12.85 23.17 9.84
C ILE A 7 12.84 21.64 9.79
N LEU A 8 13.59 20.98 10.68
CA LEU A 8 13.66 19.52 10.73
C LEU A 8 12.28 18.88 10.91
N MET A 9 11.44 19.42 11.80
CA MET A 9 10.06 18.94 11.99
C MET A 9 9.21 19.10 10.72
N PHE A 10 9.27 20.27 10.08
CA PHE A 10 8.50 20.53 8.87
C PHE A 10 8.98 19.68 7.68
N THR A 11 10.30 19.50 7.54
CA THR A 11 10.90 18.64 6.53
C THR A 11 10.50 17.18 6.76
N GLY A 12 10.50 16.69 8.00
CA GLY A 12 10.08 15.33 8.32
C GLY A 12 8.65 15.07 7.88
N LEU A 13 7.72 15.94 8.29
CA LEU A 13 6.32 15.87 7.87
C LEU A 13 6.18 15.93 6.34
N SER A 14 6.82 16.90 5.68
CA SER A 14 6.67 17.13 4.24
C SER A 14 7.27 16.00 3.40
N LEU A 15 8.44 15.49 3.77
CA LEU A 15 9.05 14.35 3.07
C LEU A 15 8.25 13.07 3.29
N GLY A 16 7.68 12.87 4.48
CA GLY A 16 6.75 11.76 4.71
C GLY A 16 5.50 11.87 3.84
N MET A 17 4.93 13.08 3.72
CA MET A 17 3.80 13.33 2.84
C MET A 17 4.13 13.05 1.37
N LEU A 18 5.32 13.43 0.90
CA LEU A 18 5.79 13.20 -0.47
C LEU A 18 6.03 11.71 -0.74
N HIS A 19 6.74 11.03 0.17
CA HIS A 19 7.07 9.60 0.08
C HIS A 19 5.83 8.71 -0.03
N ALA A 20 4.71 9.12 0.58
CA ALA A 20 3.44 8.42 0.43
C ALA A 20 2.98 8.30 -1.04
N PHE A 21 3.41 9.22 -1.91
CA PHE A 21 3.04 9.23 -3.33
C PHE A 21 4.02 8.47 -4.23
N ASP A 22 4.99 7.76 -3.65
CA ASP A 22 5.85 6.87 -4.42
C ASP A 22 5.04 5.84 -5.20
N ALA A 23 5.51 5.51 -6.41
CA ALA A 23 4.73 4.78 -7.39
C ALA A 23 4.33 3.38 -6.89
N ASP A 24 5.21 2.70 -6.17
CA ASP A 24 4.96 1.40 -5.58
C ASP A 24 3.82 1.44 -4.54
N HIS A 25 3.82 2.44 -3.65
CA HIS A 25 2.77 2.65 -2.67
C HIS A 25 1.41 2.85 -3.34
N ILE A 26 1.33 3.83 -4.24
CA ILE A 26 0.09 4.20 -4.92
C ILE A 26 -0.44 3.02 -5.73
N MET A 27 0.43 2.32 -6.47
CA MET A 27 0.02 1.17 -7.29
C MET A 27 -0.41 -0.03 -6.44
N ALA A 28 0.27 -0.30 -5.32
CA ALA A 28 -0.10 -1.38 -4.41
C ALA A 28 -1.47 -1.13 -3.75
N VAL A 29 -1.68 0.02 -3.11
CA VAL A 29 -2.92 0.29 -2.38
C VAL A 29 -4.11 0.43 -3.34
N THR A 30 -3.92 1.08 -4.48
CA THR A 30 -4.98 1.25 -5.50
C THR A 30 -5.41 -0.09 -6.07
N SER A 31 -4.46 -0.99 -6.36
CA SER A 31 -4.74 -2.31 -6.93
C SER A 31 -5.37 -3.27 -5.93
N LEU A 32 -4.89 -3.27 -4.69
CA LEU A 32 -5.43 -4.12 -3.63
C LEU A 32 -6.81 -3.64 -3.15
N SER A 33 -7.13 -2.36 -3.32
CA SER A 33 -8.45 -1.79 -3.03
C SER A 33 -9.38 -1.73 -4.25
N ALA A 34 -8.96 -2.21 -5.44
CA ALA A 34 -9.70 -2.16 -6.70
C ALA A 34 -10.92 -3.09 -6.75
N LYS A 35 -11.86 -2.90 -5.83
CA LYS A 35 -13.13 -3.60 -5.71
C LYS A 35 -14.21 -2.60 -5.32
N ARG A 36 -15.47 -2.99 -5.45
CA ARG A 36 -16.58 -2.17 -4.95
C ARG A 36 -16.43 -2.04 -3.42
N SER A 37 -16.16 -0.84 -2.94
CA SER A 37 -15.98 -0.54 -1.52
C SER A 37 -16.31 0.93 -1.28
N SER A 38 -16.76 1.26 -0.07
CA SER A 38 -17.08 2.65 0.26
C SER A 38 -15.79 3.47 0.45
N PRO A 39 -15.84 4.81 0.25
CA PRO A 39 -14.65 5.65 0.43
C PRO A 39 -14.00 5.49 1.81
N ARG A 40 -14.82 5.35 2.85
CA ARG A 40 -14.35 5.08 4.22
C ARG A 40 -13.59 3.77 4.34
N GLN A 41 -14.02 2.70 3.67
CA GLN A 41 -13.33 1.41 3.69
C GLN A 41 -11.95 1.49 3.01
N ILE A 42 -11.84 2.23 1.90
CA ILE A 42 -10.57 2.42 1.20
C ILE A 42 -9.63 3.30 2.03
N ALA A 43 -10.12 4.39 2.63
CA ALA A 43 -9.34 5.20 3.55
C ALA A 43 -8.82 4.39 4.75
N PHE A 44 -9.65 3.55 5.35
CA PHE A 44 -9.17 2.64 6.42
C PHE A 44 -8.16 1.62 5.92
N PHE A 45 -8.30 1.11 4.70
CA PHE A 45 -7.30 0.23 4.09
C PHE A 45 -5.95 0.94 3.99
N CYS A 46 -5.92 2.15 3.39
CA CYS A 46 -4.70 2.95 3.25
C CYS A 46 -4.11 3.37 4.61
N GLY A 47 -4.96 3.74 5.58
CA GLY A 47 -4.51 4.08 6.93
C GLY A 47 -3.88 2.89 7.65
N ARG A 48 -4.48 1.70 7.57
CA ARG A 48 -3.90 0.46 8.15
C ARG A 48 -2.60 0.06 7.47
N TRP A 49 -2.50 0.26 6.16
CA TRP A 49 -1.26 0.11 5.42
C TRP A 49 -0.19 1.08 5.94
N ALA A 50 -0.52 2.37 6.08
CA ALA A 50 0.40 3.40 6.57
C ALA A 50 0.88 3.14 7.99
N LEU A 51 0.03 2.58 8.87
CA LEU A 51 0.43 2.16 10.21
C LEU A 51 1.48 1.03 10.18
N GLY A 52 1.31 0.02 9.32
CA GLY A 52 2.28 -1.05 9.16
C GLY A 52 3.62 -0.56 8.60
N HIS A 53 3.55 0.32 7.60
CA HIS A 53 4.72 0.96 7.00
C HIS A 53 5.46 1.83 8.03
N GLY A 54 4.77 2.79 8.65
CA GLY A 54 5.35 3.70 9.64
C GLY A 54 5.93 2.99 10.86
N ALA A 55 5.27 1.91 11.34
CA ALA A 55 5.82 1.11 12.43
C ALA A 55 7.15 0.45 12.06
N THR A 56 7.28 -0.03 10.82
CA THR A 56 8.50 -0.67 10.32
C THR A 56 9.61 0.36 10.10
N VAL A 57 9.29 1.50 9.48
CA VAL A 57 10.23 2.61 9.29
C VAL A 57 10.75 3.13 10.64
N LEU A 58 9.86 3.30 11.63
CA LEU A 58 10.24 3.73 12.98
C LEU A 58 11.15 2.69 13.67
N LEU A 59 10.83 1.40 13.54
CA LEU A 59 11.67 0.34 14.09
C LEU A 59 13.06 0.33 13.46
N LEU A 60 13.15 0.36 12.12
CA LEU A 60 14.42 0.41 11.40
C LEU A 60 15.22 1.67 11.73
N ALA A 61 14.55 2.82 11.85
CA ALA A 61 15.19 4.06 12.25
C ALA A 61 15.79 4.00 13.66
N ILE A 62 15.06 3.44 14.63
CA ILE A 62 15.59 3.22 15.98
C ILE A 62 16.79 2.27 15.92
N LEU A 63 16.72 1.22 15.11
CA LEU A 63 17.83 0.29 14.93
C LEU A 63 19.07 1.00 14.36
N PHE A 64 18.90 1.85 13.35
CA PHE A 64 20.00 2.58 12.73
C PHE A 64 20.61 3.63 13.67
N ILE A 65 19.78 4.36 14.40
CA ILE A 65 20.22 5.45 15.29
C ILE A 65 20.88 4.90 16.57
N VAL A 66 20.34 3.82 17.16
CA VAL A 66 20.77 3.33 18.48
C VAL A 66 21.89 2.31 18.37
N PHE A 67 21.83 1.41 17.38
CA PHE A 67 22.80 0.32 17.23
C PHE A 67 23.85 0.60 16.15
N ASP A 68 23.82 1.81 15.55
CA ASP A 68 24.68 2.19 14.41
C ASP A 68 24.59 1.16 13.27
N TRP A 69 23.42 0.53 13.13
CA TRP A 69 23.19 -0.48 12.10
C TRP A 69 22.88 0.22 10.78
N HIS A 70 23.45 -0.29 9.70
CA HIS A 70 23.23 0.20 8.35
C HIS A 70 22.61 -0.91 7.50
N LEU A 71 21.65 -0.55 6.64
CA LEU A 71 21.11 -1.48 5.65
C LEU A 71 22.15 -1.68 4.54
N SER A 72 22.59 -2.91 4.31
CA SER A 72 23.47 -3.19 3.17
C SER A 72 22.75 -2.92 1.85
N GLU A 73 23.49 -2.47 0.83
CA GLU A 73 22.94 -2.25 -0.53
C GLU A 73 22.24 -3.51 -1.08
N GLN A 74 22.81 -4.69 -0.81
CA GLN A 74 22.23 -5.97 -1.21
C GLN A 74 20.87 -6.22 -0.55
N ALA A 75 20.75 -5.94 0.75
CA ALA A 75 19.49 -6.07 1.46
C ALA A 75 18.42 -5.09 0.92
N SER A 76 18.81 -3.85 0.62
CA SER A 76 17.93 -2.86 -0.01
C SER A 76 17.43 -3.35 -1.37
N LEU A 77 18.35 -3.81 -2.23
CA LEU A 77 18.03 -4.32 -3.56
C LEU A 77 17.09 -5.54 -3.51
N TRP A 78 17.31 -6.46 -2.57
CA TRP A 78 16.42 -7.61 -2.39
C TRP A 78 15.03 -7.19 -1.89
N ALA A 79 14.95 -6.21 -0.99
CA ALA A 79 13.69 -5.69 -0.50
C ALA A 79 12.89 -5.01 -1.62
N GLU A 80 13.55 -4.20 -2.46
CA GLU A 80 12.93 -3.62 -3.65
C GLU A 80 12.46 -4.67 -4.66
N ARG A 81 13.29 -5.67 -4.97
CA ARG A 81 12.88 -6.78 -5.84
C ARG A 81 11.65 -7.52 -5.29
N PHE A 82 11.56 -7.68 -3.97
CA PHE A 82 10.39 -8.28 -3.34
C PHE A 82 9.12 -7.45 -3.54
N ILE A 83 9.20 -6.11 -3.48
CA ILE A 83 8.11 -5.22 -3.87
C ILE A 83 7.76 -5.41 -5.35
N GLY A 84 8.76 -5.56 -6.21
CA GLY A 84 8.56 -5.89 -7.62
C GLY A 84 7.75 -7.18 -7.83
N VAL A 85 8.07 -8.25 -7.10
CA VAL A 85 7.29 -9.51 -7.13
C VAL A 85 5.86 -9.26 -6.66
N LEU A 86 5.68 -8.50 -5.58
CA LEU A 86 4.36 -8.19 -5.03
C LEU A 86 3.50 -7.44 -6.05
N LEU A 87 4.02 -6.35 -6.63
CA LEU A 87 3.33 -5.56 -7.64
C LEU A 87 3.03 -6.39 -8.90
N LEU A 88 4.00 -7.17 -9.38
CA LEU A 88 3.81 -8.05 -10.53
C LEU A 88 2.67 -9.05 -10.28
N SER A 89 2.68 -9.68 -9.11
CA SER A 89 1.67 -10.68 -8.73
C SER A 89 0.27 -10.07 -8.60
N VAL A 90 0.15 -8.90 -7.95
CA VAL A 90 -1.12 -8.18 -7.80
C VAL A 90 -1.63 -7.73 -9.17
N GLY A 91 -0.77 -7.17 -10.02
CA GLY A 91 -1.13 -6.72 -11.36
C GLY A 91 -1.62 -7.86 -12.26
N LEU A 92 -0.88 -8.97 -12.30
CA LEU A 92 -1.28 -10.19 -13.02
C LEU A 92 -2.60 -10.77 -12.49
N PHE A 93 -2.81 -10.75 -11.18
CA PHE A 93 -4.07 -11.20 -10.58
C PHE A 93 -5.27 -10.32 -11.01
N LEU A 94 -5.10 -9.00 -11.05
CA LEU A 94 -6.13 -8.08 -11.55
C LEU A 94 -6.40 -8.30 -13.04
N ALA A 95 -5.35 -8.44 -13.86
CA ALA A 95 -5.47 -8.72 -15.30
C ALA A 95 -6.19 -10.06 -15.57
N TYR A 96 -5.85 -11.10 -14.80
CA TYR A 96 -6.53 -12.41 -14.87
C TYR A 96 -8.02 -12.29 -14.56
N ARG A 97 -8.39 -11.56 -13.49
CA ARG A 97 -9.80 -11.33 -13.14
C ARG A 97 -10.55 -10.45 -14.14
N PHE A 98 -9.84 -9.59 -14.87
CA PHE A 98 -10.42 -8.81 -15.96
C PHE A 98 -10.77 -9.71 -17.15
N ILE A 99 -9.88 -10.63 -17.55
CA ILE A 99 -10.08 -11.58 -18.66
C ILE A 99 -11.09 -12.67 -18.30
N HIS A 100 -11.08 -13.13 -17.04
CA HIS A 100 -11.97 -14.17 -16.53
C HIS A 100 -12.91 -13.63 -15.44
N PRO A 101 -13.95 -12.85 -15.81
CA PRO A 101 -14.85 -12.22 -14.83
C PRO A 101 -15.62 -13.22 -13.97
N ASN A 102 -15.78 -14.46 -14.45
CA ASN A 102 -16.46 -15.55 -13.73
C ASN A 102 -15.52 -16.38 -12.83
N ALA A 103 -14.21 -16.08 -12.82
CA ALA A 103 -13.24 -16.80 -12.01
C ALA A 103 -13.44 -16.53 -10.50
N GLY A 104 -14.09 -17.48 -9.82
CA GLY A 104 -14.44 -17.39 -8.39
C GLY A 104 -15.93 -17.45 -8.09
N LEU A 105 -16.79 -17.62 -9.11
CA LEU A 105 -18.20 -17.94 -8.95
C LEU A 105 -18.37 -19.45 -8.83
N LYS A 106 -18.98 -19.92 -7.74
CA LYS A 106 -19.33 -21.33 -7.53
C LYS A 106 -20.84 -21.49 -7.64
N ILE A 107 -21.28 -22.38 -8.53
CA ILE A 107 -22.68 -22.76 -8.64
C ILE A 107 -23.00 -23.70 -7.48
N THR A 108 -23.89 -23.28 -6.58
CA THR A 108 -24.35 -24.08 -5.44
C THR A 108 -25.84 -24.34 -5.58
N THR A 109 -26.20 -25.60 -5.72
CA THR A 109 -27.61 -26.05 -5.70
C THR A 109 -27.94 -26.52 -4.29
N HIS A 110 -29.01 -26.00 -3.71
CA HIS A 110 -29.56 -26.50 -2.46
C HIS A 110 -31.06 -26.73 -2.56
N GLN A 111 -31.56 -27.59 -1.67
CA GLN A 111 -32.96 -27.99 -1.60
C GLN A 111 -33.54 -27.51 -0.28
N HIS A 112 -34.64 -26.77 -0.34
CA HIS A 112 -35.37 -26.33 0.85
C HIS A 112 -36.22 -27.48 1.41
N ALA A 113 -36.61 -27.35 2.69
CA ALA A 113 -37.43 -28.34 3.38
C ALA A 113 -38.81 -28.56 2.72
N ASP A 114 -39.26 -27.62 1.89
CA ASP A 114 -40.49 -27.68 1.09
C ASP A 114 -40.33 -28.47 -0.23
N GLY A 115 -39.14 -29.03 -0.50
CA GLY A 115 -38.85 -29.81 -1.70
C GLY A 115 -38.40 -28.98 -2.91
N THR A 116 -38.39 -27.65 -2.83
CA THR A 116 -37.92 -26.81 -3.94
C THR A 116 -36.40 -26.91 -4.09
N LYS A 117 -35.95 -27.28 -5.29
CA LYS A 117 -34.53 -27.27 -5.68
C LYS A 117 -34.26 -26.03 -6.49
N HIS A 118 -33.32 -25.20 -6.05
CA HIS A 118 -32.85 -24.11 -6.87
C HIS A 118 -31.34 -23.93 -6.77
N THR A 119 -30.80 -23.30 -7.81
CA THR A 119 -29.37 -23.15 -8.02
C THR A 119 -29.02 -21.67 -7.91
N HIS A 120 -28.12 -21.34 -6.98
CA HIS A 120 -27.57 -19.99 -6.86
C HIS A 120 -26.12 -19.97 -7.34
N ILE A 121 -25.75 -18.87 -7.98
CA ILE A 121 -24.35 -18.55 -8.25
C ILE A 121 -23.85 -17.79 -7.03
N VAL A 122 -22.97 -18.42 -6.26
CA VAL A 122 -22.40 -17.84 -5.04
C VAL A 122 -20.96 -17.46 -5.31
N GLU A 123 -20.55 -16.23 -4.98
CA GLU A 123 -19.14 -15.88 -4.99
C GLU A 123 -18.43 -16.67 -3.88
N VAL A 124 -17.31 -17.33 -4.19
CA VAL A 124 -16.52 -18.04 -3.18
C VAL A 124 -16.03 -17.01 -2.17
N SER A 125 -16.65 -17.02 -0.98
CA SER A 125 -16.34 -16.14 0.14
C SER A 125 -14.90 -16.39 0.59
N LYS A 126 -13.97 -15.56 0.10
CA LYS A 126 -12.61 -15.56 0.62
C LYS A 126 -12.64 -15.05 2.07
N PRO A 127 -11.85 -15.65 2.99
CA PRO A 127 -11.80 -15.19 4.37
C PRO A 127 -11.44 -13.70 4.42
N HIS A 128 -12.08 -12.97 5.34
CA HIS A 128 -11.80 -11.57 5.59
C HIS A 128 -10.32 -11.42 6.00
N ARG A 129 -9.44 -11.09 5.06
CA ARG A 129 -8.02 -10.86 5.33
C ARG A 129 -7.84 -9.50 5.99
N SER A 130 -8.27 -9.40 7.26
CA SER A 130 -8.20 -8.20 8.08
C SER A 130 -6.77 -7.63 8.17
N HIS A 131 -5.75 -8.48 8.09
CA HIS A 131 -4.35 -8.10 8.26
C HIS A 131 -3.62 -7.69 6.98
N LEU A 132 -4.20 -7.96 5.79
CA LEU A 132 -3.52 -7.70 4.51
C LEU A 132 -2.97 -6.27 4.35
N PRO A 133 -3.71 -5.19 4.69
CA PRO A 133 -3.18 -3.84 4.50
C PRO A 133 -1.94 -3.60 5.36
N VAL A 134 -1.98 -4.03 6.63
CA VAL A 134 -0.87 -3.88 7.58
C VAL A 134 0.34 -4.71 7.11
N SER A 135 0.14 -5.96 6.68
CA SER A 135 1.22 -6.81 6.19
C SER A 135 1.91 -6.22 4.97
N VAL A 136 1.13 -5.71 4.00
CA VAL A 136 1.69 -5.05 2.82
C VAL A 136 2.41 -3.76 3.21
N GLY A 137 1.90 -3.02 4.19
CA GLY A 137 2.54 -1.84 4.77
C GLY A 137 3.89 -2.18 5.39
N ILE A 138 3.97 -3.23 6.22
CA ILE A 138 5.22 -3.70 6.81
C ILE A 138 6.25 -4.02 5.73
N VAL A 139 5.84 -4.77 4.70
CA VAL A 139 6.73 -5.12 3.59
C VAL A 139 7.27 -3.87 2.88
N HIS A 140 6.42 -2.89 2.59
CA HIS A 140 6.87 -1.61 2.00
C HIS A 140 7.71 -0.77 2.97
N GLY A 141 7.50 -0.88 4.29
CA GLY A 141 8.32 -0.18 5.26
C GLY A 141 9.73 -0.78 5.41
N VAL A 142 9.91 -2.07 5.08
CA VAL A 142 11.24 -2.69 4.97
C VAL A 142 11.93 -2.32 3.66
N ALA A 143 11.14 -2.21 2.58
CA ALA A 143 11.67 -2.03 1.24
C ALA A 143 11.83 -0.56 0.84
N GLY A 144 12.83 -0.29 0.01
CA GLY A 144 13.02 1.00 -0.64
C GLY A 144 13.71 2.07 0.23
N SER A 145 13.71 3.29 -0.29
CA SER A 145 14.41 4.45 0.24
C SER A 145 13.75 5.06 1.49
N GLY A 146 12.53 4.64 1.86
CA GLY A 146 11.74 5.20 2.95
C GLY A 146 12.48 5.30 4.29
N PRO A 147 13.01 4.20 4.86
CA PRO A 147 13.81 4.24 6.09
C PRO A 147 15.05 5.14 5.99
N LEU A 148 15.69 5.20 4.82
CA LEU A 148 16.88 6.02 4.61
C LEU A 148 16.51 7.51 4.56
N LEU A 149 15.48 7.87 3.79
CA LEU A 149 14.92 9.23 3.75
C LEU A 149 14.44 9.67 5.13
N ALA A 150 13.83 8.76 5.88
CA ALA A 150 13.33 9.00 7.22
C ALA A 150 14.46 9.26 8.23
N VAL A 151 15.70 8.84 8.00
CA VAL A 151 16.77 8.90 9.01
C VAL A 151 17.90 9.85 8.59
N LEU A 152 18.06 10.15 7.30
CA LEU A 152 19.19 10.92 6.80
C LEU A 152 19.34 12.32 7.45
N PRO A 153 18.29 13.16 7.56
CA PRO A 153 18.44 14.48 8.19
C PRO A 153 18.78 14.39 9.69
N ALA A 154 18.32 13.33 10.35
CA ALA A 154 18.60 13.07 11.75
C ALA A 154 20.07 12.77 12.02
N LEU A 155 20.66 11.93 11.17
CA LEU A 155 22.07 11.57 11.26
C LEU A 155 22.96 12.81 11.07
N ILE A 156 22.59 13.70 10.15
CA ILE A 156 23.28 14.98 9.93
C ILE A 156 23.18 15.87 11.18
N ALA A 157 22.01 15.88 11.85
CA ALA A 157 21.78 16.67 13.07
C ALA A 157 22.48 16.12 14.33
N LYS A 158 23.09 14.92 14.27
CA LYS A 158 23.82 14.26 15.38
C LYS A 158 23.04 14.13 16.70
N SER A 159 21.71 14.08 16.63
CA SER A 159 20.84 14.00 17.81
C SER A 159 19.81 12.88 17.65
N SER A 160 19.92 11.85 18.49
CA SER A 160 19.04 10.68 18.45
C SER A 160 17.58 11.02 18.73
N SER A 161 17.32 11.95 19.65
CA SER A 161 15.95 12.37 19.99
C SER A 161 15.28 13.14 18.86
N LEU A 162 16.01 14.07 18.22
CA LEU A 162 15.53 14.78 17.04
C LEU A 162 15.31 13.82 15.86
N GLY A 163 16.13 12.79 15.75
CA GLY A 163 15.96 11.77 14.72
C GLY A 163 14.69 10.95 14.87
N ILE A 164 14.44 10.46 16.07
CA ILE A 164 13.20 9.73 16.36
C ILE A 164 11.99 10.65 16.13
N LEU A 165 12.03 11.90 16.60
CA LEU A 165 10.97 12.87 16.36
C LEU A 165 10.72 13.10 14.87
N TYR A 166 11.78 13.25 14.08
CA TYR A 166 11.70 13.39 12.63
C TYR A 166 11.00 12.20 11.99
N VAL A 167 11.38 10.97 12.35
CA VAL A 167 10.79 9.73 11.81
C VAL A 167 9.32 9.58 12.20
N VAL A 168 8.95 9.99 13.42
CA VAL A 168 7.55 10.04 13.86
C VAL A 168 6.75 11.02 12.99
N LEU A 169 7.27 12.23 12.75
CA LEU A 169 6.62 13.22 11.90
C LEU A 169 6.53 12.78 10.44
N PHE A 170 7.58 12.14 9.92
CA PHE A 170 7.57 11.49 8.61
C PHE A 170 6.46 10.45 8.52
N SER A 171 6.36 9.56 9.51
CA SER A 171 5.31 8.52 9.55
C SER A 171 3.90 9.12 9.66
N ILE A 172 3.72 10.22 10.40
CA ILE A 172 2.46 10.98 10.44
C ILE A 172 2.15 11.57 9.08
N GLY A 173 3.15 12.13 8.39
CA GLY A 173 3.01 12.65 7.02
C GLY A 173 2.51 11.57 6.05
N VAL A 174 3.11 10.38 6.09
CA VAL A 174 2.66 9.23 5.29
C VAL A 174 1.22 8.85 5.61
N LEU A 175 0.88 8.76 6.90
CA LEU A 175 -0.47 8.41 7.35
C LEU A 175 -1.52 9.41 6.87
N LEU A 176 -1.27 10.72 7.02
CA LEU A 176 -2.19 11.77 6.59
C LEU A 176 -2.38 11.75 5.06
N SER A 177 -1.29 11.65 4.30
CA SER A 177 -1.34 11.53 2.84
C SER A 177 -2.13 10.29 2.42
N MET A 178 -1.91 9.13 3.04
CA MET A 178 -2.60 7.88 2.70
C MET A 178 -4.09 7.88 3.05
N LEU A 179 -4.48 8.51 4.17
CA LEU A 179 -5.88 8.70 4.51
C LEU A 179 -6.59 9.61 3.50
N CYS A 180 -5.95 10.73 3.14
CA CYS A 180 -6.46 11.66 2.13
C CYS A 180 -6.58 10.98 0.76
N PHE A 181 -5.51 10.31 0.31
CA PHE A 181 -5.48 9.55 -0.93
C PHE A 181 -6.56 8.47 -0.96
N GLY A 182 -6.70 7.68 0.11
CA GLY A 182 -7.70 6.63 0.20
C GLY A 182 -9.14 7.16 0.13
N LEU A 183 -9.43 8.31 0.74
CA LEU A 183 -10.72 8.98 0.59
C LEU A 183 -10.96 9.42 -0.85
N LEU A 184 -10.01 10.14 -1.45
CA LEU A 184 -10.11 10.64 -2.82
C LEU A 184 -10.30 9.48 -3.81
N LEU A 185 -9.43 8.47 -3.72
CA LEU A 185 -9.52 7.26 -4.53
C LEU A 185 -10.88 6.59 -4.36
N GLY A 186 -11.37 6.47 -3.14
CA GLY A 186 -12.66 5.86 -2.85
C GLY A 186 -13.84 6.64 -3.44
N PHE A 187 -13.82 7.97 -3.38
CA PHE A 187 -14.82 8.79 -4.07
C PHE A 187 -14.75 8.58 -5.59
N THR A 188 -13.56 8.65 -6.18
CA THR A 188 -13.38 8.44 -7.63
C THR A 188 -13.85 7.05 -8.06
N GLN A 189 -13.51 6.00 -7.31
CA GLN A 189 -13.93 4.64 -7.61
C GLN A 189 -15.44 4.44 -7.46
N SER A 190 -16.07 5.05 -6.44
CA SER A 190 -17.53 5.01 -6.26
C SER A 190 -18.24 5.69 -7.43
N LEU A 191 -17.84 6.92 -7.78
CA LEU A 191 -18.41 7.66 -8.91
C LEU A 191 -18.26 6.89 -10.23
N LEU A 192 -17.10 6.27 -10.44
CA LEU A 192 -16.83 5.48 -11.64
C LEU A 192 -17.73 4.23 -11.71
N TYR A 193 -17.87 3.53 -10.57
CA TYR A 193 -18.73 2.36 -10.46
C TYR A 193 -20.20 2.70 -10.68
N ASP A 194 -20.70 3.75 -10.01
CA ASP A 194 -22.09 4.19 -10.09
C ASP A 194 -22.45 4.70 -11.49
N ARG A 195 -21.47 5.26 -12.22
CA ARG A 195 -21.67 5.71 -13.60
C ARG A 195 -21.64 4.57 -14.62
N SER A 196 -20.73 3.62 -14.49
CA SER A 196 -20.67 2.44 -15.35
C SER A 196 -19.80 1.34 -14.77
N GLU A 197 -20.42 0.20 -14.47
CA GLU A 197 -19.70 -1.01 -14.03
C GLU A 197 -18.70 -1.50 -15.09
N THR A 198 -19.03 -1.35 -16.37
CA THR A 198 -18.16 -1.71 -17.49
C THR A 198 -16.91 -0.83 -17.52
N LEU A 199 -17.07 0.50 -17.39
CA LEU A 199 -15.94 1.42 -17.37
C LEU A 199 -15.04 1.15 -16.15
N PHE A 200 -15.64 0.94 -14.98
CA PHE A 200 -14.90 0.52 -13.79
C PHE A 200 -14.13 -0.78 -14.01
N ARG A 201 -14.73 -1.77 -14.70
CA ARG A 201 -14.05 -3.02 -15.06
C ARG A 201 -12.83 -2.80 -15.95
N TYR A 202 -12.94 -1.98 -17.01
CA TYR A 202 -11.81 -1.65 -17.88
C TYR A 202 -10.71 -0.87 -17.14
N ALA A 203 -11.08 0.11 -16.31
CA ALA A 203 -10.13 0.85 -15.49
C ALA A 203 -9.31 -0.08 -14.58
N LYS A 204 -9.95 -1.08 -13.97
CA LYS A 204 -9.25 -2.11 -13.19
C LYS A 204 -8.32 -2.99 -14.03
N GLY A 205 -8.72 -3.34 -15.26
CA GLY A 205 -7.86 -4.09 -16.18
C GLY A 205 -6.60 -3.32 -16.56
N ILE A 206 -6.75 -2.03 -16.89
CA ILE A 206 -5.64 -1.12 -17.18
C ILE A 206 -4.74 -0.96 -15.96
N LEU A 207 -5.32 -0.74 -14.78
CA LEU A 207 -4.60 -0.67 -13.51
C LEU A 207 -3.79 -1.95 -13.25
N GLY A 208 -4.39 -3.13 -13.47
CA GLY A 208 -3.71 -4.41 -13.32
C GLY A 208 -2.49 -4.53 -14.24
N LEU A 209 -2.64 -4.17 -15.51
CA LEU A 209 -1.53 -4.17 -16.46
C LEU A 209 -0.43 -3.17 -16.06
N ALA A 210 -0.80 -1.94 -15.71
CA ALA A 210 0.14 -0.91 -15.28
C ALA A 210 0.91 -1.34 -14.01
N THR A 211 0.23 -1.97 -13.06
CA THR A 211 0.84 -2.51 -11.83
C THR A 211 1.82 -3.63 -12.14
N ALA A 212 1.45 -4.53 -13.06
CA ALA A 212 2.33 -5.62 -13.49
C ALA A 212 3.59 -5.10 -14.18
N LEU A 213 3.44 -4.10 -15.07
CA LEU A 213 4.56 -3.45 -15.74
C LEU A 213 5.48 -2.75 -14.73
N LEU A 214 4.92 -1.99 -13.79
CA LEU A 214 5.72 -1.34 -12.75
C LEU A 214 6.47 -2.37 -11.90
N GLY A 215 5.82 -3.46 -11.50
CA GLY A 215 6.45 -4.55 -10.77
C GLY A 215 7.60 -5.20 -11.56
N PHE A 216 7.44 -5.37 -12.86
CA PHE A 216 8.51 -5.86 -13.73
C PHE A 216 9.70 -4.90 -13.83
N VAL A 217 9.46 -3.59 -13.88
CA VAL A 217 10.53 -2.58 -13.85
C VAL A 217 11.26 -2.62 -12.50
N TRP A 218 10.52 -2.69 -11.39
CA TRP A 218 11.10 -2.82 -10.03
C TRP A 218 11.95 -4.08 -9.87
N LEU A 219 11.54 -5.21 -10.45
CA LEU A 219 12.30 -6.46 -10.42
C LEU A 219 13.67 -6.36 -11.09
N LYS A 220 13.80 -5.50 -12.10
CA LYS A 220 15.09 -5.27 -12.76
C LYS A 220 16.05 -4.42 -11.92
N GLY A 221 15.57 -3.76 -10.85
CA GLY A 221 16.37 -2.91 -9.98
C GLY A 221 16.93 -1.69 -10.71
N THR A 222 16.12 -1.04 -11.54
CA THR A 222 16.53 0.14 -12.34
C THR A 222 16.34 1.46 -11.60
N PHE A 223 16.38 1.46 -10.26
CA PHE A 223 16.16 2.65 -9.41
C PHE A 223 17.30 2.81 -8.41
#